data_AF-A0A134AHX5-F1
#
_entry.id   AF-A0A134AHX5-F1
#
_cell.length_a   1.000
_cell.length_b   1.000
_cell.length_c   1.000
_cell.angle_alpha   90.00
_cell.angle_beta   90.00
_cell.angle_gamma   90.00
#
_symmetry.space_group_name_H-M   'P 1'
#
loop_
_entity.id
_entity.type
_entity.pdbx_description
1 polymer ?
#
loop_
_entity_poly.entity_id
_entity_poly.type
_entity_poly.pdbx_seq_one_letter_code
_entity_poly.pdbx_strand_id
1 'polypeptide(L)' 'MNAILYCAKEGISTKGTICYVTHFPCLNCTKALIQAGISEIVYKNDYRVDDYAVSLFEKNNIPIRKFD' A
#
# COMPACT_ATOMS: atom_id res chain seq x y z
N MET A 1 -5.91 -5.13 2.32
CA MET A 1 -6.50 -4.94 3.66
C MET A 1 -6.15 -6.09 4.62
N ASN A 2 -6.48 -7.34 4.30
CA ASN A 2 -6.31 -8.49 5.20
C ASN A 2 -4.93 -8.61 5.85
N ALA A 3 -3.85 -8.37 5.10
CA ALA A 3 -2.48 -8.41 5.64
C ALA A 3 -2.25 -7.43 6.80
N ILE A 4 -2.72 -6.18 6.67
CA ILE A 4 -2.60 -5.16 7.72
C ILE A 4 -3.44 -5.55 8.94
N LEU A 5 -4.66 -6.04 8.71
CA LEU A 5 -5.55 -6.47 9.79
C LEU A 5 -4.98 -7.65 10.57
N TYR A 6 -4.35 -8.61 9.87
CA TYR A 6 -3.65 -9.71 10.52
C TYR A 6 -2.49 -9.20 11.37
N CYS A 7 -1.67 -8.30 10.84
CA CYS A 7 -0.58 -7.71 11.61
C CYS A 7 -1.08 -6.97 12.85
N ALA A 8 -2.17 -6.20 12.73
CA ALA A 8 -2.79 -5.53 13.87
C ALA A 8 -3.33 -6.51 14.91
N LYS A 9 -3.97 -7.60 14.47
CA LYS A 9 -4.52 -8.65 15.34
C LYS A 9 -3.42 -9.39 16.12
N GLU A 10 -2.31 -9.67 15.47
CA GLU A 10 -1.20 -10.44 16.05
C GLU A 10 -0.13 -9.54 16.72
N GLY A 11 -0.33 -8.22 16.73
CA GLY A 11 0.63 -7.27 17.32
C GLY A 11 1.94 -7.12 16.54
N ILE A 12 1.93 -7.40 15.23
CA ILE A 12 3.10 -7.32 14.35
C ILE A 12 3.21 -5.90 13.78
N SER A 13 4.36 -5.26 13.98
CA SER A 13 4.63 -3.95 13.41
C SER A 13 4.81 -4.04 11.89
N THR A 14 4.13 -3.16 11.15
CA THR A 14 4.25 -3.00 9.69
C THR A 14 5.04 -1.75 9.29
N LYS A 15 5.55 -0.99 10.27
CA LYS A 15 6.31 0.24 10.04
C LYS A 15 7.61 -0.06 9.27
N GLY A 16 7.83 0.66 8.18
CA GLY A 16 9.02 0.55 7.33
C GLY A 16 9.03 -0.68 6.41
N THR A 17 7.94 -1.44 6.33
CA THR A 17 7.85 -2.64 5.48
C THR A 17 7.44 -2.30 4.04
N ILE A 18 7.75 -3.20 3.11
CA ILE A 18 7.38 -3.10 1.69
C ILE A 18 6.16 -4.00 1.43
N CYS A 19 5.11 -3.48 0.80
CA CYS A 19 3.90 -4.24 0.49
C CYS A 19 3.89 -4.68 -0.97
N TYR A 20 3.93 -6.00 -1.20
CA TYR A 20 3.76 -6.60 -2.52
C TYR A 20 2.30 -7.03 -2.72
N VAL A 21 1.68 -6.56 -3.80
CA VAL A 21 0.29 -6.88 -4.15
C VAL A 21 0.16 -7.20 -5.64
N THR A 22 -0.82 -8.02 -6.01
CA THR A 22 -1.01 -8.36 -7.43
C THR A 22 -1.70 -7.24 -8.21
N HIS A 23 -2.58 -6.47 -7.57
CA HIS A 23 -3.37 -5.41 -8.20
C HIS A 23 -3.12 -4.10 -7.47
N PHE A 24 -3.12 -2.99 -8.21
CA PHE A 24 -3.01 -1.65 -7.62
C PHE A 24 -4.05 -1.47 -6.48
N PRO A 25 -3.65 -0.94 -5.32
CA PRO A 25 -4.55 -0.80 -4.18
C PRO A 25 -5.64 0.23 -4.45
N CYS A 26 -6.89 -0.11 -4.12
CA CYS A 26 -7.97 0.87 -4.12
C CYS A 26 -7.74 1.96 -3.07
N LEU A 27 -8.47 3.07 -3.17
CA LEU A 27 -8.31 4.24 -2.29
C LEU A 27 -8.33 3.90 -0.78
N ASN A 28 -9.22 3.00 -0.36
CA ASN A 28 -9.31 2.58 1.05
C ASN A 28 -8.09 1.77 1.48
N CYS A 29 -7.59 0.89 0.62
CA CYS A 29 -6.36 0.15 0.90
C CYS A 29 -5.15 1.09 0.94
N THR A 30 -5.06 2.06 0.02
CA THR A 30 -4.01 3.08 -0.01
C THR A 30 -3.94 3.85 1.30
N LYS A 31 -5.06 4.42 1.78
CA LYS A 31 -5.10 5.14 3.06
C LYS A 31 -4.64 4.27 4.23
N ALA A 32 -5.08 3.01 4.27
CA ALA A 32 -4.68 2.09 5.33
C ALA A 32 -3.19 1.70 5.27
N LEU A 33 -2.64 1.47 4.08
CA LEU A 33 -1.22 1.16 3.87
C LEU A 33 -0.33 2.32 4.33
N ILE A 34 -0.69 3.55 3.95
CA ILE A 34 0.02 4.77 4.37
C ILE A 34 -0.01 4.89 5.90
N GLN A 35 -1.20 4.77 6.52
CA GLN A 35 -1.36 4.88 7.98
C GLN A 35 -0.66 3.75 8.75
N ALA A 36 -0.54 2.56 8.16
CA ALA A 36 0.22 1.45 8.73
C ALA A 36 1.74 1.67 8.72
N GLY A 37 2.22 2.71 8.02
CA GLY A 37 3.64 3.06 7.96
C GLY A 37 4.42 2.23 6.95
N ILE A 38 3.77 1.73 5.89
CA ILE A 38 4.42 1.07 4.76
C ILE A 38 5.36 2.04 4.04
N SER A 39 6.55 1.58 3.68
CA SER A 39 7.59 2.40 3.04
C SER A 39 7.61 2.33 1.51
N GLU A 40 7.07 1.26 0.90
CA GLU A 40 6.98 1.10 -0.56
C GLU A 40 5.81 0.18 -0.92
N ILE A 41 5.14 0.47 -2.04
CA ILE A 41 4.14 -0.41 -2.66
C ILE A 41 4.70 -1.00 -3.95
N VAL A 42 4.65 -2.32 -4.08
CA VAL A 42 5.05 -3.03 -5.29
C VAL A 42 3.84 -3.77 -5.85
N TYR A 43 3.47 -3.51 -7.11
CA TYR A 43 2.26 -4.07 -7.71
C TYR A 43 2.46 -4.62 -9.12
N LYS A 44 1.64 -5.59 -9.55
CA LYS A 44 1.77 -6.23 -10.88
C LYS A 44 0.81 -5.66 -11.93
N ASN A 45 -0.48 -5.59 -11.60
CA ASN A 45 -1.54 -5.20 -12.52
C ASN A 45 -2.03 -3.77 -12.22
N ASP A 46 -2.08 -2.92 -13.26
CA ASP A 46 -2.73 -1.61 -13.22
C ASP A 46 -4.26 -1.79 -13.20
N TYR A 47 -4.80 -2.11 -12.03
CA TYR A 47 -6.23 -2.29 -11.85
C TYR A 47 -6.84 -1.07 -11.19
N ARG A 48 -7.66 -0.32 -11.94
CA ARG A 48 -8.38 0.86 -11.43
C ARG A 48 -7.44 1.82 -10.70
N VAL A 49 -6.36 2.21 -11.37
CA VAL A 49 -5.44 3.24 -10.87
C VAL A 49 -6.26 4.52 -10.72
N ASP A 50 -6.35 4.99 -9.48
CA ASP A 50 -7.05 6.20 -9.11
C ASP A 50 -6.01 7.30 -8.92
N ASP A 51 -6.11 8.40 -9.68
CA ASP A 51 -5.19 9.54 -9.62
C ASP A 51 -5.08 10.09 -8.20
N TYR A 52 -6.17 10.05 -7.42
CA TYR A 52 -6.16 10.48 -6.04
C TYR A 52 -5.34 9.53 -5.16
N ALA A 53 -5.42 8.21 -5.39
CA ALA A 53 -4.60 7.24 -4.68
C ALA A 53 -3.10 7.43 -4.99
N VAL A 54 -2.75 7.70 -6.25
CA VAL A 54 -1.37 8.03 -6.65
C VAL A 54 -0.89 9.30 -5.94
N SER A 55 -1.71 10.36 -5.97
CA SER A 55 -1.38 11.62 -5.30
C SER A 55 -1.17 11.48 -3.78
N LEU A 56 -1.86 10.53 -3.14
CA LEU A 56 -1.70 10.26 -1.71
C LEU A 56 -0.35 9.63 -1.42
N PHE A 57 0.10 8.69 -2.25
CA PHE A 57 1.42 8.09 -2.10
C PHE A 57 2.53 9.12 -2.30
N GLU A 58 2.42 9.97 -3.33
CA GLU A 58 3.38 11.06 -3.59
C GLU A 58 3.46 12.05 -2.41
N LYS A 59 2.32 12.53 -1.90
CA LYS A 59 2.27 13.46 -0.75
C LYS A 59 2.88 12.89 0.52
N ASN A 60 2.87 11.58 0.68
CA ASN A 60 3.42 10.89 1.85
C ASN A 60 4.84 10.34 1.60
N ASN A 61 5.45 10.64 0.44
CA ASN A 61 6.77 10.16 0.03
C ASN A 61 6.89 8.61 0.06
N ILE A 62 5.83 7.92 -0.38
CA ILE A 62 5.83 6.45 -0.46
C ILE A 62 5.96 6.05 -1.93
N PRO A 63 7.10 5.50 -2.36
CA PRO A 63 7.29 5.04 -3.73
C PRO A 63 6.32 3.90 -4.08
N ILE A 64 5.88 3.92 -5.34
CA ILE A 64 5.11 2.85 -5.96
C ILE A 64 5.92 2.30 -7.13
N ARG A 65 6.08 0.99 -7.19
CA ARG A 65 6.80 0.30 -8.27
C ARG A 65 5.94 -0.78 -8.90
N LYS A 66 5.88 -0.79 -10.23
CA LYS A 66 5.31 -1.91 -10.97
C LYS A 66 6.37 -2.99 -11.18
N PHE A 67 6.01 -4.25 -10.98
CA PHE A 67 6.88 -5.40 -11.31
C PHE A 67 6.21 -6.32 -12.33
N ASP A 68 6.99 -6.82 -13.29
CA ASP A 68 6.52 -7.68 -14.38
C ASP A 68 6.16 -9.11 -13.93
#